data_AF-A0A3A9A8V6-F1
#
_entry.id   AF-A0A3A9A8V6-F1
#
_cell.length_a   1.000
_cell.length_b   1.000
_cell.length_c   1.000
_cell.angle_alpha   90.00
_cell.angle_beta   90.00
_cell.angle_gamma   90.00
#
_symmetry.space_group_name_H-M   'P 1'
#
loop_
_entity.id
_entity.type
_entity.pdbx_description
1 polymer ?
#
loop_
_entity_poly.entity_id
_entity_poly.type
_entity_poly.pdbx_seq_one_letter_code
_entity_poly.pdbx_strand_id
1 'polypeptide(L)'
;MAEIYEIWETPDEVNLKDIPKTCVVKSNCSSDGRNILLVPDKSRIDLEKAEKEIKENWFDRLKLHTNSFANYYYGVQPKVYVEEYLKENENSPDDYDVFCFHGEPKFIYVKTAHFDNGVNRDNYPVSFYTTEWEYMVAKYKDFPSMADLEKPFHLKEMLEISRQLSKDFPFVRVDFFENSKKLYVAEFSFAPWAGFRVFEPESLDYEMGKWLDIVHMAKTEYVKKG
;
A
#
# COMPACT_ATOMS: atom_id res chain seq x y z
N MET A 1 13.51 -4.08 -1.87
CA MET A 1 13.19 -2.65 -1.80
C MET A 1 13.68 -1.96 -3.06
N ALA A 2 12.96 -0.95 -3.53
CA ALA A 2 13.39 -0.04 -4.59
C ALA A 2 14.65 0.72 -4.16
N GLU A 3 15.47 1.16 -5.12
CA GLU A 3 16.58 2.08 -4.84
C GLU A 3 16.02 3.47 -4.46
N ILE A 4 16.55 4.08 -3.39
CA ILE A 4 16.19 5.44 -2.98
C ILE A 4 17.29 6.38 -3.49
N TYR A 5 16.88 7.39 -4.25
CA TYR A 5 17.76 8.41 -4.81
C TYR A 5 17.89 9.61 -3.87
N GLU A 6 16.78 10.08 -3.31
CA GLU A 6 16.74 11.26 -2.44
C GLU A 6 15.72 11.08 -1.31
N ILE A 7 15.98 11.75 -0.19
CA ILE A 7 15.06 11.86 0.94
C ILE A 7 14.99 13.33 1.33
N TRP A 8 13.80 13.91 1.30
CA TRP A 8 13.53 15.25 1.78
C TRP A 8 12.83 15.17 3.13
N GLU A 9 13.40 15.83 4.13
CA GLU A 9 12.85 15.92 5.48
C GLU A 9 12.08 17.22 5.72
N THR A 10 12.27 18.21 4.84
CA THR A 10 11.60 19.52 4.92
C THR A 10 11.10 19.98 3.55
N PRO A 11 10.05 20.83 3.50
CA PRO A 11 9.59 21.43 2.24
C PRO A 11 10.69 22.17 1.45
N ASP A 12 11.64 22.81 2.15
CA ASP A 12 12.68 23.62 1.50
C ASP A 12 13.70 22.78 0.71
N GLU A 13 13.83 21.49 1.03
CA GLU A 13 14.72 20.55 0.33
C GLU A 13 14.13 20.05 -1.00
N VAL A 14 12.82 20.16 -1.19
CA VAL A 14 12.14 19.62 -2.38
C VAL A 14 12.60 20.35 -3.64
N ASN A 15 13.11 19.56 -4.59
CA ASN A 15 13.57 20.03 -5.89
C ASN A 15 13.27 18.99 -6.98
N LEU A 16 12.15 19.15 -7.68
CA LEU A 16 11.75 18.24 -8.77
C LEU A 16 12.55 18.44 -10.06
N LYS A 17 13.40 19.48 -10.15
CA LYS A 17 14.23 19.70 -11.35
C LYS A 17 15.38 18.71 -11.40
N ASP A 18 15.96 18.37 -10.25
CA ASP A 18 17.17 17.56 -10.13
C ASP A 18 16.92 16.06 -9.93
N ILE A 19 15.65 15.63 -9.84
CA ILE A 19 15.30 14.20 -9.78
C ILE A 19 15.57 13.48 -11.13
N PRO A 20 15.71 12.14 -11.12
CA PRO A 20 15.86 11.34 -12.33
C PRO A 20 14.75 11.56 -13.37
N LYS A 21 15.03 11.21 -14.63
CA LYS A 21 14.03 11.28 -15.71
C LYS A 21 12.82 10.37 -15.48
N THR A 22 13.05 9.27 -14.75
CA THR A 22 12.04 8.28 -14.38
C THR A 22 12.22 7.92 -12.90
N CYS A 23 11.20 8.11 -12.08
CA CYS A 23 11.22 7.83 -10.64
C CYS A 23 9.79 7.81 -10.06
N VAL A 24 9.69 7.53 -8.76
CA VAL A 24 8.49 7.76 -7.94
C VAL A 24 8.83 8.77 -6.86
N VAL A 25 7.97 9.76 -6.65
CA VAL A 25 8.05 10.66 -5.50
C VAL A 25 6.90 10.32 -4.56
N LYS A 26 7.18 9.94 -3.31
CA LYS A 26 6.12 9.54 -2.36
C LYS A 26 6.37 10.01 -0.94
N SER A 27 5.31 10.36 -0.23
CA SER A 27 5.37 10.63 1.21
C SER A 27 5.28 9.33 2.04
N ASN A 28 6.01 9.25 3.15
CA ASN A 28 5.82 8.18 4.16
C ASN A 28 4.61 8.41 5.07
N CYS A 29 4.01 9.59 5.02
CA CYS A 29 2.85 9.98 5.82
C CYS A 29 1.60 10.06 4.95
N SER A 30 1.40 9.09 4.06
CA SER A 30 0.24 9.05 3.18
C SER A 30 -0.35 7.66 3.16
N SER A 31 -1.67 7.60 3.09
CA SER A 31 -2.42 6.39 2.78
C SER A 31 -2.92 6.46 1.34
N ASP A 32 -3.63 5.42 0.89
CA ASP A 32 -4.54 5.41 -0.26
C ASP A 32 -4.01 5.85 -1.63
N GLY A 33 -2.70 6.09 -1.76
CA GLY A 33 -2.01 6.46 -3.00
C GLY A 33 -2.11 7.93 -3.40
N ARG A 34 -2.56 8.83 -2.51
CA ARG A 34 -2.75 10.27 -2.85
C ARG A 34 -1.48 11.10 -2.88
N ASN A 35 -0.50 10.82 -2.00
CA ASN A 35 0.78 11.52 -2.01
C ASN A 35 1.86 10.64 -2.64
N ILE A 36 1.55 10.16 -3.85
CA ILE A 36 2.43 9.42 -4.74
C ILE A 36 2.36 10.10 -6.11
N LEU A 37 3.51 10.47 -6.64
CA LEU A 37 3.68 10.98 -7.98
C LEU A 37 4.53 9.98 -8.76
N LEU A 38 3.92 9.31 -9.72
CA LEU A 38 4.66 8.47 -10.66
C LEU A 38 5.25 9.36 -11.75
N VAL A 39 6.56 9.25 -11.95
CA VAL A 39 7.30 9.96 -12.99
C VAL A 39 7.81 8.95 -14.01
N PRO A 40 6.97 8.42 -14.92
CA PRO A 40 7.46 7.58 -16.01
C PRO A 40 8.25 8.39 -17.04
N ASP A 41 7.83 9.65 -17.25
CA ASP A 41 8.47 10.62 -18.13
C ASP A 41 8.33 12.03 -17.54
N LYS A 42 9.44 12.57 -17.03
CA LYS A 42 9.50 13.91 -16.41
C LYS A 42 8.99 15.03 -17.32
N SER A 43 9.02 14.87 -18.65
CA SER A 43 8.57 15.92 -19.59
C SER A 43 7.04 16.07 -19.65
N ARG A 44 6.30 15.09 -19.15
CA ARG A 44 4.82 15.07 -19.16
C ARG A 44 4.20 15.63 -17.87
N ILE A 45 5.03 16.10 -16.94
CA ILE A 45 4.62 16.53 -15.60
C ILE A 45 4.82 18.04 -15.47
N ASP A 46 3.80 18.72 -14.94
CA ASP A 46 3.92 20.08 -14.46
C ASP A 46 4.71 20.10 -13.14
N LEU A 47 6.04 20.20 -13.26
CA LEU A 47 6.95 20.13 -12.12
C LEU A 47 6.74 21.26 -11.13
N GLU A 48 6.39 22.47 -11.58
CA GLU A 48 6.18 23.60 -10.68
C GLU A 48 4.93 23.38 -9.83
N LYS A 49 3.83 22.92 -10.44
CA LYS A 49 2.61 22.58 -9.72
C LYS A 49 2.83 21.40 -8.76
N ALA A 50 3.50 20.35 -9.22
CA ALA A 50 3.78 19.18 -8.38
C ALA A 50 4.69 19.53 -7.20
N GLU A 51 5.74 20.30 -7.43
CA GLU A 51 6.67 20.73 -6.37
C GLU A 51 5.94 21.59 -5.33
N LYS A 52 5.09 22.52 -5.76
CA LYS A 52 4.27 23.33 -4.87
C LYS A 52 3.34 22.46 -4.01
N GLU A 53 2.63 21.51 -4.62
CA GLU A 53 1.74 20.58 -3.91
C GLU A 53 2.49 19.76 -2.85
N ILE A 54 3.69 19.26 -3.19
CA ILE A 54 4.54 18.53 -2.25
C ILE A 54 4.94 19.42 -1.07
N LYS A 55 5.46 20.62 -1.35
CA LYS A 55 5.91 21.58 -0.33
C LYS A 55 4.78 21.99 0.62
N GLU A 56 3.58 22.22 0.10
CA GLU A 56 2.45 22.74 0.88
C GLU A 56 1.68 21.67 1.66
N ASN A 57 1.68 20.41 1.18
CA ASN A 57 0.77 19.38 1.71
C ASN A 57 1.45 18.08 2.16
N TRP A 58 2.61 17.69 1.62
CA TRP A 58 3.16 16.34 1.88
C TRP A 58 4.02 16.24 3.14
N PHE A 59 4.33 17.39 3.76
CA PHE A 59 5.02 17.49 5.06
C PHE A 59 4.07 17.86 6.21
N ASP A 60 2.79 18.11 5.93
CA ASP A 60 1.80 18.48 6.94
C ASP A 60 1.04 17.24 7.42
N ARG A 61 1.53 16.65 8.50
CA ARG A 61 0.93 15.47 9.13
C ARG A 61 -0.55 15.66 9.45
N LEU A 62 -0.97 16.85 9.87
CA LEU A 62 -2.37 17.09 10.22
C LEU A 62 -3.23 17.05 8.96
N LYS A 63 -2.83 17.69 7.87
CA LYS A 63 -3.57 17.55 6.60
C LYS A 63 -3.63 16.10 6.10
N LEU A 64 -2.57 15.34 6.30
CA LEU A 64 -2.46 13.96 5.82
C LEU A 64 -3.29 12.95 6.62
N HIS A 65 -3.45 13.17 7.94
CA HIS A 65 -4.07 12.17 8.82
C HIS A 65 -5.27 12.68 9.62
N THR A 66 -5.67 13.94 9.47
CA THR A 66 -6.95 14.42 10.05
C THR A 66 -8.06 13.67 9.32
N ASN A 67 -8.72 12.76 10.04
CA ASN A 67 -9.76 11.82 9.57
C ASN A 67 -9.28 10.47 9.02
N SER A 68 -7.99 10.11 9.14
CA SER A 68 -7.54 8.77 8.73
C SER A 68 -7.87 7.66 9.74
N PHE A 69 -8.27 8.03 10.97
CA PHE A 69 -8.40 7.12 12.12
C PHE A 69 -7.13 6.30 12.44
N ALA A 70 -5.99 6.68 11.84
CA ALA A 70 -4.72 5.98 11.96
C ALA A 70 -3.80 6.70 12.96
N ASN A 71 -4.28 6.87 14.19
CA ASN A 71 -3.57 7.61 15.25
C ASN A 71 -2.20 7.01 15.62
N TYR A 72 -1.97 5.74 15.32
CA TYR A 72 -0.70 5.07 15.54
C TYR A 72 0.42 5.54 14.59
N TYR A 73 0.10 6.22 13.49
CA TYR A 73 1.10 6.91 12.66
C TYR A 73 1.39 8.34 13.13
N TYR A 74 0.77 8.81 14.22
CA TYR A 74 0.90 10.20 14.64
C TYR A 74 2.31 10.58 15.12
N GLY A 75 3.12 9.61 15.52
CA GLY A 75 4.52 9.81 15.87
C GLY A 75 5.47 9.85 14.68
N VAL A 76 5.00 9.56 13.46
CA VAL A 76 5.86 9.52 12.27
C VAL A 76 6.25 10.93 11.85
N GLN A 77 7.54 11.15 11.61
CA GLN A 77 8.06 12.37 11.00
C GLN A 77 7.81 12.29 9.48
N PRO A 78 7.06 13.24 8.90
CA PRO A 78 6.86 13.31 7.46
C PRO A 78 8.17 13.46 6.71
N LYS A 79 8.35 12.63 5.69
CA LYS A 79 9.46 12.64 4.74
C LYS A 79 8.92 12.32 3.36
N VAL A 80 9.58 12.86 2.34
CA VAL A 80 9.28 12.57 0.94
C VAL A 80 10.49 11.87 0.32
N TYR A 81 10.24 10.76 -0.34
CA TYR A 81 11.24 9.88 -0.94
C TYR A 81 11.17 10.01 -2.44
N VAL A 82 12.33 10.07 -3.09
CA VAL A 82 12.47 9.86 -4.53
C VAL A 82 13.09 8.49 -4.73
N GLU A 83 12.37 7.56 -5.34
CA GLU A 83 12.79 6.17 -5.49
C GLU A 83 12.66 5.67 -6.94
N GLU A 84 13.26 4.50 -7.19
CA GLU A 84 13.22 3.79 -8.46
C GLU A 84 11.78 3.52 -8.92
N TYR A 85 11.50 3.80 -10.19
CA TYR A 85 10.23 3.44 -10.82
C TYR A 85 10.28 2.01 -11.37
N LEU A 86 9.45 1.13 -10.81
CA LEU A 86 9.56 -0.32 -11.02
C LEU A 86 8.58 -0.91 -12.06
N LYS A 87 7.73 -0.10 -12.69
CA LYS A 87 6.67 -0.61 -13.59
C LYS A 87 7.26 -1.21 -14.88
N GLU A 88 6.91 -2.47 -15.14
CA GLU A 88 7.45 -3.22 -16.28
C GLU A 88 6.60 -3.06 -17.56
N ASN A 89 5.27 -3.15 -17.44
CA ASN A 89 4.36 -2.90 -18.55
C ASN A 89 3.00 -2.39 -18.03
N GLU A 90 2.13 -1.90 -18.94
CA GLU A 90 0.83 -1.33 -18.56
C GLU A 90 -0.19 -2.35 -18.02
N ASN A 91 0.01 -3.64 -18.31
CA ASN A 91 -0.91 -4.72 -17.95
C ASN A 91 -0.51 -5.47 -16.66
N SER A 92 0.70 -5.30 -16.15
CA SER A 92 1.13 -5.85 -14.87
C SER A 92 0.28 -5.27 -13.74
N PRO A 93 -0.13 -6.07 -12.74
CA PRO A 93 -0.74 -5.54 -11.53
C PRO A 93 0.13 -4.46 -10.92
N ASP A 94 -0.54 -3.43 -10.40
CA ASP A 94 0.17 -2.31 -9.77
C ASP A 94 0.71 -2.75 -8.42
N ASP A 95 -0.05 -3.51 -7.62
CA ASP A 95 0.48 -4.11 -6.40
C ASP A 95 -0.16 -5.46 -6.05
N TYR A 96 0.61 -6.28 -5.33
CA TYR A 96 0.15 -7.47 -4.64
C TYR A 96 0.28 -7.26 -3.13
N ASP A 97 -0.84 -7.20 -2.41
CA ASP A 97 -0.84 -6.98 -0.99
C ASP A 97 -1.26 -8.26 -0.24
N VAL A 98 -0.36 -8.81 0.56
CA VAL A 98 -0.58 -10.07 1.28
C VAL A 98 -1.11 -9.77 2.67
N PHE A 99 -2.33 -10.23 2.95
CA PHE A 99 -2.96 -10.09 4.27
C PHE A 99 -2.45 -11.19 5.19
N CYS A 100 -1.72 -10.80 6.24
CA CYS A 100 -1.10 -11.71 7.18
C CYS A 100 -1.72 -11.54 8.57
N PHE A 101 -1.98 -12.66 9.23
CA PHE A 101 -2.52 -12.70 10.59
C PHE A 101 -1.62 -13.61 11.43
N HIS A 102 -1.03 -13.06 12.50
CA HIS A 102 -0.10 -13.79 13.38
C HIS A 102 1.04 -14.49 12.62
N GLY A 103 1.67 -13.78 11.69
CA GLY A 103 2.71 -14.36 10.84
C GLY A 103 2.22 -15.21 9.68
N GLU A 104 0.92 -15.52 9.56
CA GLU A 104 0.42 -16.40 8.51
C GLU A 104 -0.28 -15.62 7.38
N PRO A 105 0.24 -15.70 6.13
CA PRO A 105 -0.48 -15.23 4.94
C PRO A 105 -1.82 -15.96 4.79
N LYS A 106 -2.90 -15.22 4.52
CA LYS A 106 -4.24 -15.78 4.34
C LYS A 106 -4.77 -15.63 2.93
N PHE A 107 -4.58 -14.46 2.33
CA PHE A 107 -5.01 -14.17 0.97
C PHE A 107 -4.24 -12.97 0.44
N ILE A 108 -4.37 -12.74 -0.86
CA ILE A 108 -3.68 -11.72 -1.63
C ILE A 108 -4.71 -10.79 -2.23
N TYR A 109 -4.55 -9.51 -1.99
CA TYR A 109 -5.32 -8.43 -2.59
C TYR A 109 -4.50 -7.84 -3.74
N VAL A 110 -5.09 -7.79 -4.93
CA VAL A 110 -4.39 -7.40 -6.15
C VAL A 110 -5.05 -6.16 -6.72
N LYS A 111 -4.25 -5.11 -6.92
CA LYS A 111 -4.68 -3.84 -7.54
C LYS A 111 -4.25 -3.84 -9.00
N THR A 112 -5.16 -3.53 -9.91
CA THR A 112 -4.82 -3.32 -11.33
C THR A 112 -5.36 -1.99 -11.80
N ALA A 113 -4.61 -1.33 -12.69
CA ALA A 113 -4.95 -0.01 -13.23
C ALA A 113 -5.31 1.02 -12.15
N HIS A 114 -4.61 0.98 -11.01
CA HIS A 114 -4.72 1.90 -9.86
C HIS A 114 -4.34 3.33 -10.26
N PHE A 115 -3.36 3.47 -11.16
CA PHE A 115 -2.91 4.76 -11.68
C PHE A 115 -3.28 4.93 -13.16
N ASP A 116 -3.70 6.13 -13.53
CA ASP A 116 -3.88 6.57 -14.91
C ASP A 116 -3.05 7.85 -15.15
N ASN A 117 -2.20 7.83 -16.18
CA ASN A 117 -1.27 8.92 -16.48
C ASN A 117 -0.45 9.42 -15.28
N GLY A 118 -0.06 8.50 -14.39
CA GLY A 118 0.73 8.79 -13.19
C GLY A 118 -0.03 9.39 -12.02
N VAL A 119 -1.36 9.46 -12.12
CA VAL A 119 -2.26 9.93 -11.06
C VAL A 119 -3.11 8.77 -10.57
N ASN A 120 -3.31 8.71 -9.26
CA ASN A 120 -4.17 7.71 -8.64
C ASN A 120 -5.64 7.89 -9.08
N ARG A 121 -6.33 6.78 -9.31
CA ARG A 121 -7.73 6.73 -9.69
C ARG A 121 -8.59 6.42 -8.47
N ASP A 122 -9.73 7.08 -8.36
CA ASP A 122 -10.68 6.79 -7.27
C ASP A 122 -11.38 5.44 -7.42
N ASN A 123 -11.39 4.86 -8.62
CA ASN A 123 -12.05 3.59 -8.92
C ASN A 123 -11.20 2.73 -9.87
N TYR A 124 -10.70 1.62 -9.36
CA TYR A 124 -9.84 0.67 -10.07
C TYR A 124 -10.18 -0.77 -9.65
N PRO A 125 -9.95 -1.77 -10.51
CA PRO A 125 -10.20 -3.16 -10.15
C PRO A 125 -9.35 -3.63 -8.98
N VAL A 126 -10.04 -4.31 -8.07
CA VAL A 126 -9.49 -4.97 -6.89
C VAL A 126 -9.95 -6.42 -6.92
N SER A 127 -9.01 -7.34 -6.81
CA SER A 127 -9.31 -8.77 -6.79
C SER A 127 -8.64 -9.46 -5.61
N PHE A 128 -9.28 -10.51 -5.10
CA PHE A 128 -8.76 -11.31 -4.00
C PHE A 128 -8.42 -12.71 -4.50
N TYR A 129 -7.29 -13.24 -4.07
CA TYR A 129 -6.81 -14.58 -4.41
C TYR A 129 -6.36 -15.32 -3.16
N THR A 130 -6.55 -16.62 -3.12
CA THR A 130 -5.97 -17.49 -2.07
C THR A 130 -4.44 -17.55 -2.19
N THR A 131 -3.77 -18.12 -1.19
CA THR A 131 -2.32 -18.38 -1.23
C THR A 131 -1.91 -19.36 -2.33
N GLU A 132 -2.85 -20.14 -2.85
CA GLU A 132 -2.65 -21.07 -3.97
C GLU A 132 -2.87 -20.43 -5.34
N TRP A 133 -3.26 -19.14 -5.36
CA TRP A 133 -3.66 -18.36 -6.54
C TRP A 133 -5.02 -18.77 -7.12
N GLU A 134 -5.99 -19.08 -6.26
CA GLU A 134 -7.38 -19.29 -6.67
C GLU A 134 -8.18 -18.00 -6.48
N TYR A 135 -8.91 -17.58 -7.52
CA TYR A 135 -9.75 -16.38 -7.44
C TYR A 135 -10.83 -16.54 -6.35
N MET A 136 -10.87 -15.60 -5.43
CA MET A 136 -11.91 -15.52 -4.42
C MET A 136 -13.06 -14.69 -4.98
N VAL A 137 -14.28 -15.22 -4.90
CA VAL A 137 -15.51 -14.50 -5.26
C VAL A 137 -15.84 -13.50 -4.14
N ALA A 138 -14.95 -12.53 -3.96
CA ALA A 138 -15.04 -11.46 -2.98
C ALA A 138 -14.53 -10.15 -3.60
N LYS A 139 -15.00 -9.02 -3.08
CA LYS A 139 -14.60 -7.68 -3.49
C LYS A 139 -14.81 -6.67 -2.35
N TYR A 140 -14.26 -5.47 -2.49
CA TYR A 140 -14.84 -4.33 -1.79
C TYR A 140 -16.14 -3.94 -2.49
N LYS A 141 -17.19 -3.65 -1.70
CA LYS A 141 -18.57 -3.42 -2.17
C LYS A 141 -18.66 -2.53 -3.42
N ASP A 142 -17.98 -1.39 -3.38
CA ASP A 142 -18.06 -0.35 -4.41
C ASP A 142 -16.93 -0.40 -5.45
N PHE A 143 -16.05 -1.41 -5.38
CA PHE A 143 -14.94 -1.55 -6.32
C PHE A 143 -15.27 -2.63 -7.36
N PRO A 144 -14.87 -2.43 -8.62
CA PRO A 144 -14.88 -3.50 -9.60
C PRO A 144 -13.86 -4.57 -9.20
N SER A 145 -14.08 -5.80 -9.63
CA SER A 145 -13.11 -6.88 -9.54
C SER A 145 -12.86 -7.49 -10.91
N MET A 146 -11.69 -8.10 -11.07
CA MET A 146 -11.26 -8.77 -12.29
C MET A 146 -10.78 -10.18 -11.96
N ALA A 147 -11.49 -11.19 -12.46
CA ALA A 147 -11.03 -12.57 -12.37
C ALA A 147 -9.89 -12.82 -13.37
N ASP A 148 -9.26 -14.00 -13.26
CA ASP A 148 -8.30 -14.53 -14.23
C ASP A 148 -7.03 -13.68 -14.44
N LEU A 149 -6.55 -13.03 -13.37
CA LEU A 149 -5.24 -12.38 -13.39
C LEU A 149 -4.12 -13.43 -13.49
N GLU A 150 -3.09 -13.10 -14.25
CA GLU A 150 -1.91 -13.95 -14.37
C GLU A 150 -1.24 -14.15 -12.99
N LYS A 151 -0.84 -15.40 -12.75
CA LYS A 151 -0.17 -15.78 -11.51
C LYS A 151 1.18 -15.07 -11.40
N PRO A 152 1.48 -14.39 -10.27
CA PRO A 152 2.78 -13.77 -10.05
C PRO A 152 3.87 -14.83 -10.10
N PHE A 153 4.97 -14.51 -10.80
CA PHE A 153 6.10 -15.40 -10.98
C PHE A 153 6.75 -15.75 -9.64
N HIS A 154 6.81 -14.77 -8.73
CA HIS A 154 7.43 -14.87 -7.42
C HIS A 154 6.43 -15.19 -6.29
N LEU A 155 5.24 -15.74 -6.57
CA LEU A 155 4.21 -16.00 -5.56
C LEU A 155 4.75 -16.72 -4.30
N LYS A 156 5.52 -17.79 -4.47
CA LYS A 156 6.04 -18.57 -3.34
C LYS A 156 6.99 -17.75 -2.47
N GLU A 157 7.86 -16.96 -3.11
CA GLU A 157 8.80 -16.08 -2.43
C GLU A 157 8.06 -14.96 -1.69
N MET A 158 7.05 -14.36 -2.33
CA MET A 158 6.19 -13.34 -1.76
C MET A 158 5.51 -13.82 -0.47
N LEU A 159 4.94 -15.03 -0.48
CA LEU A 159 4.31 -15.62 0.71
C LEU A 159 5.32 -15.92 1.83
N GLU A 160 6.52 -16.36 1.49
CA GLU A 160 7.56 -16.65 2.48
C GLU A 160 8.11 -15.39 3.13
N ILE A 161 8.40 -14.36 2.33
CA ILE A 161 8.80 -13.04 2.83
C ILE A 161 7.69 -12.46 3.71
N SER A 162 6.43 -12.56 3.28
CA SER A 162 5.28 -12.10 4.07
C SER A 162 5.22 -12.78 5.43
N ARG A 163 5.42 -14.11 5.50
CA ARG A 163 5.45 -14.85 6.77
C ARG A 163 6.55 -14.36 7.71
N GLN A 164 7.76 -14.18 7.19
CA GLN A 164 8.90 -13.73 8.00
C GLN A 164 8.70 -12.30 8.54
N LEU A 165 8.17 -11.41 7.70
CA LEU A 165 7.97 -10.01 8.02
C LEU A 165 6.75 -9.76 8.93
N SER A 166 5.75 -10.64 8.88
CA SER A 166 4.52 -10.50 9.65
C SER A 166 4.52 -11.20 11.01
N LYS A 167 5.56 -12.01 11.32
CA LYS A 167 5.58 -12.93 12.47
C LYS A 167 5.29 -12.29 13.84
N ASP A 168 5.68 -11.02 14.03
CA ASP A 168 5.58 -10.32 15.31
C ASP A 168 4.31 -9.44 15.39
N PHE A 169 3.44 -9.49 14.38
CA PHE A 169 2.24 -8.67 14.29
C PHE A 169 0.97 -9.53 14.32
N PRO A 170 -0.06 -9.13 15.08
CA PRO A 170 -1.35 -9.83 15.06
C PRO A 170 -2.02 -9.73 13.70
N PHE A 171 -1.81 -8.59 13.03
CA PHE A 171 -2.21 -8.34 11.67
C PHE A 171 -1.23 -7.36 11.03
N VAL A 172 -0.84 -7.63 9.80
CA VAL A 172 -0.18 -6.68 8.91
C VAL A 172 -0.45 -7.08 7.47
N ARG A 173 -0.69 -6.09 6.62
CA ARG A 173 -0.67 -6.26 5.18
C ARG A 173 0.74 -5.95 4.68
N VAL A 174 1.35 -6.89 3.96
CA VAL A 174 2.67 -6.71 3.36
C VAL A 174 2.48 -6.51 1.87
N ASP A 175 2.83 -5.32 1.38
CA ASP A 175 2.55 -4.89 0.01
C ASP A 175 3.79 -5.11 -0.84
N PHE A 176 3.60 -5.56 -2.08
CA PHE A 176 4.67 -5.89 -3.00
C PHE A 176 4.46 -5.29 -4.38
N PHE A 177 5.59 -4.88 -4.98
CA PHE A 177 5.74 -4.75 -6.42
C PHE A 177 6.50 -5.95 -6.96
N GLU A 178 6.13 -6.40 -8.16
CA GLU A 178 6.84 -7.47 -8.87
C GLU A 178 7.04 -7.09 -10.33
N ASN A 179 8.20 -7.48 -10.86
CA ASN A 179 8.41 -7.61 -12.30
C ASN A 179 9.00 -8.99 -12.60
N SER A 180 9.14 -9.32 -13.89
CA SER A 180 9.61 -10.62 -14.37
C SER A 180 10.96 -11.08 -13.79
N LYS A 181 11.73 -10.17 -13.20
CA LYS A 181 13.08 -10.43 -12.69
C LYS A 181 13.18 -10.42 -11.17
N LYS A 182 12.33 -9.65 -10.48
CA LYS A 182 12.52 -9.35 -9.06
C LYS A 182 11.23 -8.96 -8.36
N LEU A 183 11.18 -9.36 -7.10
CA LEU A 183 10.15 -9.01 -6.14
C LEU A 183 10.65 -7.90 -5.19
N TYR A 184 9.78 -6.96 -4.86
CA TYR A 184 10.07 -5.80 -4.02
C TYR A 184 9.00 -5.64 -2.96
N VAL A 185 9.40 -5.60 -1.69
CA VAL A 185 8.54 -5.11 -0.62
C VAL A 185 8.34 -3.60 -0.80
N ALA A 186 7.09 -3.16 -0.75
CA ALA A 186 6.66 -1.78 -0.99
C ALA A 186 6.30 -1.07 0.31
N GLU A 187 5.37 -1.64 1.08
CA GLU A 187 4.79 -1.03 2.28
C GLU A 187 4.38 -2.11 3.31
N PHE A 188 4.32 -1.71 4.58
CA PHE A 188 3.59 -2.42 5.62
C PHE A 188 2.39 -1.58 6.04
N SER A 189 1.18 -2.12 5.90
CA SER A 189 -0.04 -1.42 6.30
C SER A 189 -0.70 -2.14 7.48
N PHE A 190 -0.83 -1.43 8.61
CA PHE A 190 -1.33 -2.00 9.87
C PHE A 190 -2.84 -1.85 10.07
N ALA A 191 -3.48 -0.91 9.38
CA ALA A 191 -4.94 -0.88 9.24
C ALA A 191 -5.30 -0.36 7.85
N PRO A 192 -5.32 -1.24 6.82
CA PRO A 192 -5.72 -0.84 5.49
C PRO A 192 -7.14 -0.27 5.55
N TRP A 193 -7.34 0.88 4.89
CA TRP A 193 -8.61 1.62 4.88
C TRP A 193 -9.20 1.97 6.26
N ALA A 194 -8.36 1.95 7.31
CA ALA A 194 -8.79 2.11 8.70
C ALA A 194 -9.94 1.17 9.12
N GLY A 195 -10.10 0.04 8.44
CA GLY A 195 -11.16 -0.94 8.72
C GLY A 195 -12.57 -0.51 8.28
N PHE A 196 -12.74 0.56 7.50
CA PHE A 196 -14.06 1.06 7.10
C PHE A 196 -14.58 0.48 5.78
N ARG A 197 -13.77 -0.30 5.05
CA ARG A 197 -14.22 -0.88 3.77
C ARG A 197 -15.07 -2.11 4.01
N VAL A 198 -16.25 -2.11 3.39
CA VAL A 198 -17.17 -3.24 3.41
C VAL A 198 -16.73 -4.27 2.37
N PHE A 199 -16.49 -5.50 2.83
CA PHE A 199 -16.27 -6.66 1.97
C PHE A 199 -17.60 -7.26 1.53
N GLU A 200 -17.65 -7.75 0.29
CA GLU A 200 -18.76 -8.55 -0.23
C GLU A 200 -18.19 -9.87 -0.77
N PRO A 201 -18.63 -11.04 -0.28
CA PRO A 201 -19.63 -11.23 0.78
C PRO A 201 -19.09 -10.84 2.18
N GLU A 202 -20.01 -10.44 3.07
CA GLU A 202 -19.71 -10.11 4.48
C GLU A 202 -19.02 -11.28 5.23
N SER A 203 -19.23 -12.52 4.75
CA SER A 203 -18.57 -13.69 5.31
C SER A 203 -17.04 -13.59 5.30
N LEU A 204 -16.43 -12.91 4.31
CA LEU A 204 -14.98 -12.72 4.29
C LEU A 204 -14.51 -11.85 5.46
N ASP A 205 -15.26 -10.77 5.77
CA ASP A 205 -14.99 -9.91 6.93
C ASP A 205 -15.09 -10.70 8.24
N TYR A 206 -16.11 -11.55 8.35
CA TYR A 206 -16.27 -12.42 9.51
C TYR A 206 -15.14 -13.46 9.65
N GLU A 207 -14.68 -14.07 8.56
CA GLU A 207 -13.55 -15.01 8.59
C GLU A 207 -12.25 -14.32 9.01
N MET A 208 -11.97 -13.11 8.51
CA MET A 208 -10.82 -12.32 8.97
C MET A 208 -10.87 -12.03 10.47
N GLY A 209 -12.06 -11.71 11.00
CA GLY A 209 -12.26 -11.54 12.44
C GLY A 209 -11.91 -12.78 13.27
N LYS A 210 -12.12 -14.00 12.74
CA LYS A 210 -11.73 -15.25 13.42
C LYS A 210 -10.22 -15.49 13.43
N TRP A 211 -9.50 -14.99 12.43
CA TRP A 211 -8.04 -15.12 12.36
C TRP A 211 -7.33 -14.15 13.29
N LEU A 212 -7.98 -13.04 13.64
CA LEU A 212 -7.43 -11.98 14.46
C LEU A 212 -7.69 -12.21 15.96
N ASP A 213 -6.72 -12.81 16.65
CA ASP A 213 -6.69 -12.78 18.12
C ASP A 213 -5.91 -11.55 18.65
N ILE A 214 -6.61 -10.63 19.31
CA ILE A 214 -6.03 -9.46 20.00
C ILE A 214 -6.32 -9.45 21.51
N VAL A 215 -7.04 -10.46 22.02
CA VAL A 215 -7.55 -10.49 23.40
C VAL A 215 -6.41 -10.54 24.42
N HIS A 216 -5.29 -11.16 24.04
CA HIS A 216 -4.10 -11.31 24.87
C HIS A 216 -3.08 -10.17 24.72
N MET A 217 -3.30 -9.24 23.78
CA MET A 217 -2.37 -8.14 23.48
C MET A 217 -2.77 -6.82 24.13
N ALA A 218 -4.04 -6.67 24.50
CA ALA A 218 -4.48 -5.53 25.28
C ALA A 218 -3.91 -5.62 26.70
N LYS A 219 -3.23 -4.55 27.16
CA LYS A 219 -2.88 -4.45 28.58
C LYS A 219 -4.13 -4.66 29.41
N THR A 220 -4.02 -5.40 30.51
CA THR A 220 -5.16 -5.80 31.33
C THR A 220 -5.96 -4.59 31.84
N GLU A 221 -5.30 -3.43 31.98
CA GLU A 221 -5.90 -2.13 32.32
C GLU A 221 -6.92 -1.61 31.28
N TYR A 222 -6.84 -2.04 30.01
CA TYR A 222 -7.76 -1.66 28.94
C TYR A 222 -8.86 -2.70 28.69
N VAL A 223 -8.73 -3.92 29.21
CA VAL A 223 -9.74 -4.98 29.09
C VAL A 223 -10.66 -4.92 30.30
N LYS A 224 -11.75 -4.13 30.22
CA LYS A 224 -12.84 -4.26 31.18
C LYS A 224 -13.56 -5.59 30.91
N LYS A 225 -13.32 -6.58 31.77
CA LYS A 225 -14.20 -7.75 31.87
C LYS A 225 -15.58 -7.25 32.30
N GLY A 226 -16.52 -7.25 31.37
CA GLY A 226 -17.95 -7.16 31.66
C GLY A 226 -18.48 -8.47 32.21
#